data_AF-A0A7C4A9F2-F1
#
_entry.id   AF-A0A7C4A9F2-F1
#
_cell.length_a   1.000
_cell.length_b   1.000
_cell.length_c   1.000
_cell.angle_alpha   90.00
_cell.angle_beta   90.00
_cell.angle_gamma   90.00
#
_symmetry.space_group_name_H-M   'P 1'
#
loop_
_entity.id
_entity.type
_entity.pdbx_description
1 polymer ?
#
loop_
_entity_poly.entity_id
_entity_poly.type
_entity_poly.pdbx_seq_one_letter_code
_entity_poly.pdbx_strand_id
1 'polypeptide(L)' 'MNKIDLKPLKGFRDFPPEQARKKELILNTLTKVFSSYGFEPLETPALEKSEVLMGKYGEEADKLIYRFQD' A
#
# COMPACT_ATOMS: atom_id res chain seq x y z
N MET A 1 -33.23 -0.19 -12.97
CA MET A 1 -31.90 0.19 -12.43
C MET A 1 -31.10 -1.07 -12.24
N ASN A 2 -29.91 -1.17 -12.85
CA ASN A 2 -29.00 -2.29 -12.58
C ASN A 2 -28.47 -2.16 -11.15
N LYS A 3 -28.42 -3.28 -10.43
CA LYS A 3 -27.94 -3.34 -9.07
C LYS A 3 -26.42 -3.13 -9.08
N ILE A 4 -25.94 -2.10 -8.40
CA ILE A 4 -24.50 -1.82 -8.26
C ILE A 4 -23.91 -2.85 -7.30
N ASP A 5 -22.78 -3.47 -7.69
CA ASP A 5 -21.99 -4.28 -6.76
C ASP A 5 -21.15 -3.34 -5.87
N LEU A 6 -21.37 -3.44 -4.56
CA LEU A 6 -20.71 -2.60 -3.55
C LEU A 6 -19.53 -3.32 -2.88
N LYS A 7 -19.18 -4.53 -3.34
CA LYS A 7 -18.04 -5.26 -2.78
C LYS A 7 -16.73 -4.56 -3.14
N PRO A 8 -15.75 -4.53 -2.23
CA PRO A 8 -14.39 -4.10 -2.55
C PRO A 8 -13.77 -4.94 -3.68
N LEU A 9 -12.77 -4.38 -4.35
CA LEU A 9 -11.95 -5.11 -5.32
C LEU A 9 -11.39 -6.39 -4.69
N LYS A 10 -11.26 -7.45 -5.50
CA LYS A 10 -10.69 -8.72 -5.04
C LYS A 10 -9.30 -8.49 -4.43
N GLY A 11 -9.10 -8.97 -3.20
CA GLY A 11 -7.86 -8.80 -2.45
C GLY A 11 -7.83 -7.59 -1.52
N PHE A 12 -8.81 -6.69 -1.59
CA PHE A 12 -8.97 -5.55 -0.69
C PHE A 12 -10.02 -5.84 0.38
N ARG A 13 -9.89 -5.20 1.54
CA ARG A 13 -10.83 -5.34 2.67
C ARG A 13 -10.92 -4.05 3.46
N ASP A 14 -12.09 -3.84 4.07
CA ASP A 14 -12.28 -2.77 5.05
C ASP A 14 -11.66 -3.14 6.40
N PHE A 15 -11.20 -2.13 7.12
CA PHE A 15 -10.71 -2.26 8.50
C PHE A 15 -11.70 -1.57 9.44
N PRO A 16 -12.49 -2.33 10.23
CA PRO A 16 -13.40 -1.72 11.20
C PRO A 16 -12.62 -0.99 12.31
N PRO A 17 -13.27 -0.11 13.08
CA PRO A 17 -12.59 0.78 14.04
C PRO A 17 -11.62 0.08 15.00
N GLU A 18 -11.98 -1.10 15.50
CA GLU A 18 -11.11 -1.89 16.38
C GLU A 18 -9.79 -2.32 15.70
N GLN A 19 -9.87 -2.79 14.45
CA GLN A 19 -8.69 -3.22 13.69
C GLN A 19 -7.86 -2.02 13.23
N ALA A 20 -8.51 -0.92 12.84
CA ALA A 20 -7.83 0.32 12.48
C ALA A 20 -6.99 0.87 13.66
N ARG A 21 -7.57 0.92 14.88
CA ARG A 21 -6.84 1.32 16.09
C ARG A 21 -5.65 0.42 16.41
N LYS A 22 -5.80 -0.90 16.22
CA LYS A 22 -4.68 -1.84 16.39
C LYS A 22 -3.56 -1.59 15.38
N LYS A 23 -3.90 -1.31 14.11
CA LYS A 23 -2.92 -0.95 13.08
C LYS A 23 -2.19 0.34 13.43
N GLU A 24 -2.91 1.37 13.88
CA GLU A 24 -2.34 2.64 14.33
C GLU A 24 -1.34 2.45 15.48
N LEU A 25 -1.70 1.66 16.50
CA LEU A 25 -0.79 1.32 17.61
C LEU A 25 0.53 0.70 17.12
N ILE A 26 0.45 -0.24 16.17
CA ILE A 26 1.61 -0.91 15.59
C ILE A 26 2.50 0.11 14.86
N LEU A 27 1.91 0.93 13.97
CA LEU A 27 2.64 1.94 13.21
C LEU A 27 3.32 2.98 14.11
N ASN A 28 2.63 3.45 15.14
CA ASN A 28 3.17 4.41 16.11
C ASN A 28 4.34 3.82 16.90
N THR A 29 4.24 2.54 17.27
CA THR A 29 5.33 1.84 17.96
C THR A 29 6.58 1.74 17.08
N LEU A 30 6.41 1.32 15.82
CA LEU A 30 7.52 1.22 14.87
C LEU A 30 8.16 2.58 14.61
N THR A 31 7.33 3.61 14.38
CA THR A 31 7.81 4.99 14.14
C THR A 31 8.64 5.49 15.32
N LYS A 32 8.13 5.33 16.56
CA LYS A 32 8.84 5.75 17.77
C LYS A 32 10.21 5.08 17.90
N VAL A 33 10.29 3.77 17.60
CA VAL A 33 11.55 3.03 17.66
C VAL A 33 12.51 3.53 16.58
N PHE A 34 12.10 3.63 15.31
CA PHE A 34 13.02 4.08 14.26
C PHE A 34 13.52 5.52 14.49
N SER A 35 12.63 6.42 14.91
CA SER A 35 13.01 7.79 15.23
C SER A 35 14.00 7.88 16.41
N SER A 36 13.94 6.98 17.40
CA SER A 36 14.93 6.97 18.49
C SER A 36 16.34 6.57 18.05
N TYR A 37 16.49 5.97 16.87
CA TYR A 37 17.79 5.65 16.25
C TYR A 37 18.22 6.69 15.20
N GLY A 38 17.52 7.82 15.10
CA GLY A 38 17.87 8.91 14.18
C GLY A 38 17.40 8.75 12.75
N PHE A 39 16.51 7.79 12.46
CA PHE A 39 15.89 7.66 11.14
C PHE A 39 14.80 8.70 10.95
N GLU A 40 14.79 9.34 9.77
CA GLU A 40 13.77 10.31 9.37
C GLU A 40 12.70 9.64 8.49
N PRO A 41 11.42 10.08 8.59
CA PRO A 41 10.37 9.59 7.72
C PRO A 41 10.57 10.09 6.28
N LEU A 42 10.34 9.21 5.31
CA LEU A 42 10.29 9.53 3.89
C LEU A 42 9.01 8.94 3.31
N GLU A 43 8.27 9.76 2.57
CA GLU A 43 7.12 9.32 1.80
C GLU A 43 7.39 9.50 0.31
N THR A 44 6.89 8.56 -0.49
CA THR A 44 6.97 8.57 -1.95
C THR A 44 5.56 8.40 -2.52
N PRO A 45 5.29 8.86 -3.74
CA PRO A 45 4.00 8.66 -4.38
C PRO A 45 3.58 7.19 -4.40
N ALA A 46 2.28 6.93 -4.23
CA ALA A 46 1.73 5.57 -4.32
C ALA A 46 1.78 4.99 -5.76
N LEU A 47 1.98 5.85 -6.76
CA LEU A 47 2.03 5.54 -8.17
C LEU A 47 3.32 6.13 -8.75
N GLU A 48 4.06 5.30 -9.48
CA GLU A 48 5.30 5.68 -10.15
C GLU A 48 5.20 5.37 -11.64
N LYS A 49 6.04 6.04 -12.45
CA LYS A 49 6.10 5.72 -13.89
C LYS A 49 6.49 4.26 -14.07
N SER A 50 5.85 3.58 -15.03
CA SER A 50 6.11 2.16 -15.29
C SER A 50 7.58 1.87 -15.58
N GLU A 51 8.30 2.78 -16.23
CA GLU A 51 9.74 2.67 -16.51
C GLU A 51 10.62 2.59 -15.25
N VAL A 52 10.14 3.11 -14.11
CA VAL A 52 10.84 3.07 -12.83
C VAL A 52 10.71 1.70 -12.16
N LEU A 53 9.63 0.97 -12.41
CA LEU A 53 9.29 -0.27 -11.70
C LEU A 53 9.63 -1.55 -12.50
N MET A 54 9.53 -1.51 -13.83
CA MET A 54 9.69 -2.71 -14.69
C MET A 54 11.13 -3.19 -14.80
N GLY A 55 11.32 -4.51 -14.98
CA GLY A 55 12.62 -5.13 -15.21
C GLY A 55 13.54 -5.22 -13.99
N LYS A 56 13.16 -4.65 -12.84
CA LYS A 56 13.96 -4.66 -11.60
C LYS A 56 13.85 -5.96 -10.81
N TYR A 57 12.71 -6.64 -10.90
CA TYR A 57 12.37 -7.78 -10.03
C TYR A 57 12.12 -9.09 -10.78
N GLY A 58 12.42 -9.10 -12.09
CA GLY A 58 12.23 -10.27 -12.98
C GLY A 58 10.83 -10.36 -13.58
N GLU A 59 10.69 -11.20 -14.61
CA GLU A 59 9.48 -11.28 -15.45
C GLU A 59 8.22 -11.69 -14.68
N GLU A 60 8.35 -12.51 -13.63
CA GLU A 60 7.20 -12.93 -12.80
C GLU A 60 6.69 -11.80 -11.90
N ALA A 61 7.60 -10.95 -11.39
CA ALA A 61 7.20 -9.81 -10.57
C ALA A 61 6.52 -8.73 -11.40
N ASP A 62 6.97 -8.52 -12.64
CA ASP A 62 6.37 -7.55 -13.56
C ASP A 62 4.90 -7.86 -13.88
N LYS A 63 4.50 -9.14 -13.82
CA LYS A 63 3.11 -9.59 -13.99
C LYS A 63 2.21 -9.23 -12.80
N LEU A 64 2.78 -8.89 -11.65
CA LEU A 64 2.05 -8.60 -10.41
C LEU A 64 1.85 -7.10 -10.15
N ILE A 65 2.33 -6.23 -11.05
CA ILE A 65 2.23 -4.77 -10.92
C ILE A 65 0.92 -4.27 -11.55
N TYR A 66 0.15 -3.49 -10.78
CA TYR A 66 -1.00 -2.75 -11.31
C TYR A 66 -0.52 -1.65 -12.25
N ARG A 67 -0.96 -1.71 -13.51
CA ARG A 67 -0.63 -0.73 -14.56
C ARG A 67 -1.92 -0.18 -15.17
N PHE A 68 -1.89 1.08 -15.51
CA PHE A 68 -2.98 1.80 -16.17
C PHE A 68 -2.38 2.85 -17.10
N GLN A 69 -3.20 3.36 -18.00
CA GLN A 69 -2.85 4.53 -18.80
C GLN A 69 -3.32 5.76 -18.06
N ASP A 70 -2.42 6.72 -17.88
CA ASP A 70 -2.75 8.07 -17.41
C ASP A 70 -3.64 8.80 -18.44
#